data_AF-A0ABD2SHV1-F1
#
_entry.id   AF-A0ABD2SHV1-F1
#
_cell.length_a   1.000
_cell.length_b   1.000
_cell.length_c   1.000
_cell.angle_alpha   90.00
_cell.angle_beta   90.00
_cell.angle_gamma   90.00
#
_symmetry.space_group_name_H-M   'P 1'
#
loop_
_entity.id
_entity.type
_entity.pdbx_description
1 polymer ?
#
loop_
_entity_poly.entity_id
_entity_poly.type
_entity_poly.pdbx_seq_one_letter_code
_entity_poly.pdbx_strand_id
1 'polypeptide(L)'
;MVTRISDINKLLEEVPKALRLSCHPAKLVLECMGKFYFQGSNSYTKDSHMVRGRKASVLVLECFLLMRIDIVEIEKEVKEEAEKAALAWRNRLIAEGGVGRAYEMDVRGLLLLMGCFGIPGGFRNEDIRDLLQISDISKVSRALRRSNVLMAKIPAIIEGMVKQNLEVDAVHIAYTFGIEDRFNPRRLLTSFLLDSRESLKKRNEKSQGSLAAVNEAKRKHLFDLTSVIKCLKCHDIDPSKLLPGWKINEKIMALEKEIDGFDKQIGKNMARKRKSDETESSRRFRNREAKR
;
A
#
# COMPACT_ATOMS: atom_id res chain seq x y z
N MET A 1 -21.34 18.11 7.85
CA MET A 1 -20.48 17.01 7.35
C MET A 1 -21.25 15.70 7.18
N VAL A 2 -21.70 15.05 8.26
CA VAL A 2 -22.34 13.70 8.22
C VAL A 2 -23.53 13.62 7.26
N THR A 3 -24.41 14.63 7.26
CA THR A 3 -25.61 14.69 6.40
C THR A 3 -25.31 14.80 4.91
N ARG A 4 -24.14 15.35 4.54
CA ARG A 4 -23.71 15.56 3.15
C ARG A 4 -22.53 14.66 2.75
N ILE A 5 -22.25 13.61 3.52
CA ILE A 5 -21.04 12.77 3.35
C ILE A 5 -21.03 11.96 2.05
N SER A 6 -22.16 11.87 1.35
CA SER A 6 -22.27 11.32 0.00
C SER A 6 -21.67 12.25 -1.06
N ASP A 7 -21.68 13.57 -0.82
CA ASP A 7 -21.14 14.59 -1.73
C ASP A 7 -19.77 15.09 -1.23
N ILE A 8 -18.78 14.19 -1.29
CA ILE A 8 -17.43 14.44 -0.77
C ILE A 8 -16.76 15.61 -1.51
N ASN A 9 -16.94 15.71 -2.83
CA ASN A 9 -16.29 16.75 -3.64
C ASN A 9 -16.76 18.14 -3.23
N LYS A 10 -18.07 18.32 -3.02
CA LYS A 10 -18.61 19.58 -2.53
C LYS A 10 -18.09 19.92 -1.13
N LEU A 11 -17.99 18.94 -0.24
CA LEU A 11 -17.42 19.14 1.10
C LEU A 11 -15.94 19.55 1.03
N LEU A 12 -15.15 18.91 0.17
CA LEU A 12 -13.73 19.24 -0.03
C LEU A 12 -13.52 20.62 -0.64
N GLU A 13 -14.55 21.21 -1.25
CA GLU A 13 -14.50 22.57 -1.80
C GLU A 13 -14.99 23.63 -0.80
N GLU A 14 -16.14 23.40 -0.15
CA GLU A 14 -16.80 24.39 0.72
C GLU A 14 -16.19 24.45 2.12
N VAL A 15 -15.87 23.28 2.70
CA VAL A 15 -15.49 23.19 4.12
C VAL A 15 -14.13 23.85 4.38
N PRO A 16 -13.08 23.69 3.55
CA PRO A 16 -11.84 24.43 3.75
C PRO A 16 -12.06 25.95 3.73
N LYS A 17 -12.94 26.46 2.87
CA LYS A 17 -13.28 27.90 2.80
C LYS A 17 -13.99 28.36 4.08
N ALA A 18 -14.95 27.55 4.57
CA ALA A 18 -15.69 27.84 5.79
C ALA A 18 -14.83 27.76 7.06
N LEU A 19 -13.88 26.81 7.14
CA LEU A 19 -12.99 26.66 8.30
C LEU A 19 -12.14 27.93 8.52
N ARG A 20 -11.79 28.68 7.46
CA ARG A 20 -11.04 29.94 7.57
C ARG A 20 -11.79 31.05 8.32
N LEU A 21 -13.12 30.92 8.44
CA LEU A 21 -13.96 31.88 9.15
C LEU A 21 -14.00 31.60 10.66
N SER A 22 -13.46 30.47 11.11
CA SER A 22 -13.35 30.14 12.54
C SER A 22 -12.17 30.90 13.17
N CYS A 23 -12.37 31.42 14.38
CA CYS A 23 -11.30 32.02 15.17
C CYS A 23 -10.24 30.99 15.59
N HIS A 24 -10.65 29.74 15.83
CA HIS A 24 -9.78 28.65 16.29
C HIS A 24 -10.00 27.39 15.44
N PRO A 25 -9.59 27.39 14.16
CA PRO A 25 -9.90 26.31 13.23
C PRO A 25 -9.25 24.98 13.64
N ALA A 26 -8.03 25.02 14.18
CA ALA A 26 -7.31 23.83 14.61
C ALA A 26 -8.01 23.13 15.79
N LYS A 27 -8.39 23.91 16.81
CA LYS A 27 -9.17 23.43 17.96
C LYS A 27 -10.52 22.84 17.51
N LEU A 28 -11.25 23.57 16.66
CA LEU A 28 -12.53 23.11 16.12
C LEU A 28 -12.41 21.76 15.39
N VAL A 29 -11.37 21.61 14.56
CA VAL A 29 -11.11 20.37 13.82
C VAL A 29 -10.82 19.21 14.78
N LEU A 30 -9.99 19.45 15.81
CA LEU A 30 -9.66 18.44 16.80
C LEU A 30 -10.89 18.02 17.62
N GLU A 31 -11.71 18.98 18.06
CA GLU A 31 -12.96 18.72 18.75
C GLU A 31 -13.97 17.95 17.87
N CYS A 32 -14.04 18.26 16.57
CA CYS A 32 -14.87 17.54 15.60
C CYS A 32 -14.46 16.08 15.40
N MET A 33 -13.21 15.72 15.70
CA MET A 33 -12.81 14.32 15.73
C MET A 33 -13.39 13.57 16.92
N GLY A 34 -13.78 14.25 18.00
CA GLY A 34 -14.26 13.59 19.21
C GLY A 34 -13.25 12.56 19.71
N LYS A 35 -13.71 11.35 20.03
CA LYS A 35 -12.88 10.27 20.61
C LYS A 35 -12.96 8.95 19.82
N PHE A 36 -13.37 8.98 18.55
CA PHE A 36 -13.56 7.73 17.79
C PHE A 36 -12.26 6.97 17.55
N TYR A 37 -11.11 7.64 17.62
CA TYR A 37 -9.78 7.01 17.56
C TYR A 37 -9.44 6.13 18.78
N PHE A 38 -10.32 6.09 19.80
CA PHE A 38 -10.29 5.07 20.85
C PHE A 38 -11.19 3.86 20.53
N GLN A 39 -12.13 3.99 19.60
CA GLN A 39 -13.12 2.95 19.30
C GLN A 39 -12.58 1.96 18.26
N GLY A 40 -12.18 0.78 18.70
CA GLY A 40 -11.51 -0.21 17.88
C GLY A 40 -12.32 -0.80 16.73
N SER A 41 -11.64 -1.57 15.87
CA SER A 41 -12.19 -2.23 14.67
C SER A 41 -13.50 -3.02 14.91
N ASN A 42 -13.72 -3.59 16.10
CA ASN A 42 -14.95 -4.33 16.45
C ASN A 42 -16.24 -3.49 16.51
N SER A 43 -16.12 -2.16 16.45
CA SER A 43 -17.26 -1.24 16.35
C SER A 43 -17.66 -0.94 14.89
N TYR A 44 -17.03 -1.57 13.90
CA TYR A 44 -17.46 -1.54 12.49
C TYR A 44 -18.66 -2.47 12.27
N THR A 45 -19.87 -1.97 12.56
CA THR A 45 -21.08 -2.50 11.93
C THR A 45 -21.29 -1.76 10.60
N LYS A 46 -21.41 -2.51 9.49
CA LYS A 46 -21.74 -1.93 8.17
C LYS A 46 -23.01 -1.08 8.30
N ASP A 47 -22.97 0.12 7.72
CA ASP A 47 -24.06 1.09 7.65
C ASP A 47 -24.52 1.77 8.95
N SER A 48 -23.75 1.65 10.04
CA SER A 48 -24.06 2.40 11.26
C SER A 48 -23.82 3.91 11.11
N HIS A 49 -24.58 4.69 11.88
CA HIS A 49 -24.35 6.14 12.03
C HIS A 49 -22.91 6.45 12.49
N MET A 50 -22.29 5.52 13.23
CA MET A 50 -20.91 5.64 13.69
C MET A 50 -19.90 5.64 12.52
N VAL A 51 -20.09 4.83 11.49
CA VAL A 51 -19.20 4.82 10.30
C VAL A 51 -19.26 6.14 9.55
N ARG A 52 -20.46 6.71 9.39
CA ARG A 52 -20.63 8.03 8.76
C ARG A 52 -20.00 9.15 9.58
N GLY A 53 -20.12 9.09 10.90
CA GLY A 53 -19.43 9.99 11.83
C GLY A 53 -17.90 9.95 11.65
N ARG A 54 -17.30 8.75 11.66
CA ARG A 54 -15.85 8.59 11.46
C ARG A 54 -15.38 9.12 10.12
N LYS A 55 -16.10 8.77 9.04
CA LYS A 55 -15.78 9.27 7.70
C LYS A 55 -15.82 10.80 7.65
N ALA A 56 -16.81 11.41 8.30
CA ALA A 56 -16.91 12.86 8.41
C ALA A 56 -15.75 13.47 9.21
N SER A 57 -15.32 12.84 10.32
CA SER A 57 -14.20 13.32 11.11
C SER A 57 -12.86 13.20 10.38
N VAL A 58 -12.61 12.09 9.68
CA VAL A 58 -11.42 11.92 8.81
C VAL A 58 -11.44 12.94 7.67
N LEU A 59 -12.60 13.19 7.07
CA LEU A 59 -12.76 14.19 6.03
C LEU A 59 -12.50 15.62 6.53
N VAL A 60 -12.85 15.92 7.79
CA VAL A 60 -12.56 17.22 8.41
C VAL A 60 -11.05 17.48 8.51
N LEU A 61 -10.23 16.46 8.82
CA LEU A 61 -8.77 16.58 8.81
C LEU A 61 -8.24 16.85 7.40
N GLU A 62 -8.79 16.17 6.40
CA GLU A 62 -8.43 16.43 5.00
C GLU A 62 -8.76 17.88 4.61
N CYS A 63 -9.94 18.36 4.96
CA CYS A 63 -10.35 19.74 4.72
C CYS A 63 -9.45 20.75 5.43
N PHE A 64 -9.00 20.44 6.66
CA PHE A 64 -8.10 21.31 7.40
C PHE A 64 -6.74 21.45 6.70
N LEU A 65 -6.16 20.36 6.21
CA LEU A 65 -4.93 20.42 5.38
C LEU A 65 -5.12 21.25 4.11
N LEU A 66 -6.27 21.11 3.45
CA LEU A 66 -6.59 21.85 2.23
C LEU A 66 -6.86 23.34 2.47
N MET A 67 -7.20 23.71 3.70
CA MET A 67 -7.38 25.11 4.10
C MET A 67 -6.10 25.93 3.96
N ARG A 68 -4.92 25.29 3.93
CA ARG A 68 -3.56 25.86 4.09
C ARG A 68 -3.20 26.17 5.54
N ILE A 69 -2.80 25.12 6.26
CA ILE A 69 -2.36 25.18 7.67
C ILE A 69 -1.06 25.98 7.82
N ASP A 70 -0.28 26.15 6.75
CA ASP A 70 0.98 26.92 6.72
C ASP A 70 0.82 28.40 7.14
N ILE A 71 -0.41 28.90 7.21
CA ILE A 71 -0.75 30.27 7.61
C ILE A 71 -1.40 30.30 9.01
N VAL A 72 -1.71 29.15 9.61
CA VAL A 72 -2.41 29.04 10.88
C VAL A 72 -1.43 28.72 12.00
N GLU A 73 -1.30 29.64 12.94
CA GLU A 73 -0.63 29.36 14.20
C GLU A 73 -1.55 28.47 15.06
N ILE A 74 -1.17 27.20 15.21
CA ILE A 74 -1.89 26.26 16.07
C ILE A 74 -1.39 26.42 17.50
N GLU A 75 -2.33 26.61 18.43
CA GLU A 75 -2.08 26.77 19.85
C GLU A 75 -1.33 25.55 20.42
N LYS A 76 -0.43 25.79 21.38
CA LYS A 76 0.42 24.74 21.95
C LYS A 76 -0.41 23.64 22.59
N GLU A 77 -1.47 24.02 23.31
CA GLU A 77 -2.38 23.10 23.99
C GLU A 77 -3.08 22.16 22.99
N VAL A 78 -3.48 22.70 21.83
CA VAL A 78 -4.12 21.93 20.75
C VAL A 78 -3.13 20.94 20.13
N LYS A 79 -1.86 21.34 19.94
CA LYS A 79 -0.82 20.41 19.46
C LYS A 79 -0.56 19.29 20.46
N GLU A 80 -0.45 19.60 21.75
CA GLU A 80 -0.24 18.60 22.80
C GLU A 80 -1.41 17.62 22.92
N GLU A 81 -2.65 18.09 22.77
CA GLU A 81 -3.83 17.23 22.74
C GLU A 81 -3.83 16.33 21.50
N ALA A 82 -3.56 16.88 20.31
CA ALA A 82 -3.45 16.12 19.08
C ALA A 82 -2.33 15.08 19.11
N GLU A 83 -1.19 15.40 19.74
CA GLU A 83 -0.10 14.46 19.98
C GLU A 83 -0.53 13.28 20.86
N LYS A 84 -1.19 13.56 21.99
CA LYS A 84 -1.74 12.50 22.86
C LYS A 84 -2.74 11.64 22.12
N ALA A 85 -3.60 12.24 21.29
CA ALA A 85 -4.56 11.53 20.46
C ALA A 85 -3.87 10.60 19.43
N ALA A 86 -2.85 11.10 18.72
CA ALA A 86 -2.09 10.33 17.74
C ALA A 86 -1.35 9.14 18.37
N LEU A 87 -0.73 9.35 19.54
CA LEU A 87 -0.05 8.29 20.28
C LEU A 87 -1.03 7.23 20.79
N ALA A 88 -2.17 7.66 21.35
CA ALA A 88 -3.22 6.73 21.79
C ALA A 88 -3.77 5.91 20.62
N TRP A 89 -4.01 6.54 19.46
CA TRP A 89 -4.47 5.89 18.25
C TRP A 89 -3.45 4.85 17.75
N ARG A 90 -2.16 5.21 17.69
CA ARG A 90 -1.08 4.27 17.35
C ARG A 90 -1.04 3.07 18.29
N ASN A 91 -1.10 3.30 19.60
CA ASN A 91 -1.06 2.23 20.59
C ASN A 91 -2.26 1.29 20.44
N ARG A 92 -3.44 1.82 20.13
CA ARG A 92 -4.62 1.02 19.83
C ARG A 92 -4.41 0.15 18.58
N LEU A 93 -3.91 0.73 17.47
CA LEU A 93 -3.63 -0.02 16.24
C LEU A 93 -2.66 -1.17 16.50
N ILE A 94 -1.64 -0.95 17.33
CA ILE A 94 -0.69 -2.00 17.74
C ILE A 94 -1.41 -3.10 18.55
N ALA A 95 -2.23 -2.73 19.52
CA ALA A 95 -2.99 -3.67 20.34
C ALA A 95 -4.00 -4.50 19.52
N GLU A 96 -4.57 -3.92 18.46
CA GLU A 96 -5.46 -4.60 17.51
C GLU A 96 -4.73 -5.47 16.48
N GLY A 97 -3.44 -5.70 16.68
CA GLY A 97 -2.66 -6.62 15.88
C GLY A 97 -1.81 -5.95 14.79
N GLY A 98 -1.57 -4.64 14.91
CA GLY A 98 -0.66 -3.86 14.08
C GLY A 98 -1.34 -3.16 12.90
N VAL A 99 -0.62 -2.19 12.30
CA VAL A 99 -1.12 -1.38 11.17
C VAL A 99 -1.57 -2.25 10.00
N GLY A 100 -0.89 -3.38 9.73
CA GLY A 100 -1.25 -4.34 8.67
C GLY A 100 -2.63 -4.98 8.79
N ARG A 101 -3.26 -4.95 9.98
CA ARG A 101 -4.62 -5.45 10.21
C ARG A 101 -5.65 -4.34 10.39
N ALA A 102 -5.21 -3.08 10.39
CA ALA A 102 -6.07 -1.92 10.58
C ALA A 102 -6.92 -1.63 9.33
N TYR A 103 -8.08 -1.02 9.54
CA TYR A 103 -8.90 -0.52 8.44
C TYR A 103 -8.22 0.68 7.75
N GLU A 104 -8.24 0.72 6.41
CA GLU A 104 -7.65 1.79 5.58
C GLU A 104 -8.03 3.21 6.05
N MET A 105 -9.31 3.41 6.42
CA MET A 105 -9.81 4.70 6.92
C MET A 105 -9.13 5.13 8.22
N ASP A 106 -8.81 4.17 9.08
CA ASP A 106 -8.24 4.37 10.41
C ASP A 106 -6.77 4.79 10.29
N VAL A 107 -6.04 4.08 9.41
CA VAL A 107 -4.66 4.40 9.00
C VAL A 107 -4.59 5.78 8.35
N ARG A 108 -5.52 6.07 7.44
CA ARG A 108 -5.63 7.39 6.78
C ARG A 108 -5.94 8.50 7.78
N GLY A 109 -6.84 8.26 8.73
CA GLY A 109 -7.19 9.21 9.78
C GLY A 109 -5.98 9.61 10.62
N LEU A 110 -5.19 8.62 11.05
CA LEU A 110 -3.96 8.86 11.81
C LEU A 110 -2.92 9.63 10.98
N LEU A 111 -2.73 9.27 9.71
CA LEU A 111 -1.82 9.98 8.82
C LEU A 111 -2.23 11.45 8.60
N LEU A 112 -3.52 11.71 8.39
CA LEU A 112 -4.05 13.07 8.26
C LEU A 112 -3.92 13.86 9.57
N LEU A 113 -4.16 13.25 10.73
CA LEU A 113 -3.98 13.88 12.04
C LEU A 113 -2.53 14.33 12.22
N MET A 114 -1.56 13.46 11.95
CA MET A 114 -0.14 13.83 11.99
C MET A 114 0.21 14.91 10.96
N GLY A 115 -0.41 14.85 9.78
CA GLY A 115 -0.25 15.88 8.76
C GLY A 115 -0.72 17.25 9.23
N CYS A 116 -1.82 17.29 9.98
CA CYS A 116 -2.42 18.53 10.49
C CYS A 116 -1.64 19.14 11.66
N PHE A 117 -1.28 18.32 12.65
CA PHE A 117 -0.82 18.81 13.96
C PHE A 117 0.65 18.52 14.25
N GLY A 118 1.31 17.73 13.40
CA GLY A 118 2.71 17.32 13.55
C GLY A 118 2.85 15.83 13.86
N ILE A 119 4.08 15.33 13.66
CA ILE A 119 4.42 13.93 13.91
C ILE A 119 4.95 13.82 15.35
N PRO A 120 4.28 13.05 16.24
CA PRO A 120 4.78 12.85 17.61
C PRO A 120 6.14 12.17 17.64
N GLY A 121 6.95 12.47 18.64
CA GLY A 121 8.30 11.90 18.79
C GLY A 121 8.34 10.36 18.91
N GLY A 122 7.22 9.74 19.33
CA GLY A 122 7.07 8.29 19.41
C GLY A 122 6.90 7.55 18.07
N PHE A 123 6.75 8.28 16.94
CA PHE A 123 6.62 7.66 15.61
C PHE A 123 7.97 7.51 14.93
N ARG A 124 8.31 6.27 14.60
CA ARG A 124 9.51 5.96 13.82
C ARG A 124 9.23 6.07 12.32
N ASN A 125 10.28 6.07 11.53
CA ASN A 125 10.16 6.11 10.07
C ASN A 125 9.39 4.89 9.54
N GLU A 126 9.61 3.72 10.13
CA GLU A 126 8.92 2.48 9.76
C GLU A 126 7.41 2.58 10.05
N ASP A 127 7.04 3.21 11.17
CA ASP A 127 5.63 3.38 11.52
C ASP A 127 4.92 4.26 10.46
N ILE A 128 5.59 5.33 10.00
CA ILE A 128 5.05 6.23 8.98
C ILE A 128 5.01 5.52 7.61
N ARG A 129 6.05 4.77 7.25
CA ARG A 129 6.09 3.95 6.03
C ARG A 129 4.88 3.02 5.95
N ASP A 130 4.60 2.29 7.02
CA ASP A 130 3.51 1.32 7.07
C ASP A 130 2.16 2.02 6.93
N LEU A 131 2.00 3.19 7.55
CA LEU A 131 0.81 4.02 7.36
C LEU A 131 0.64 4.48 5.90
N LEU A 132 1.72 4.88 5.23
CA LEU A 132 1.69 5.31 3.82
C LEU A 132 1.33 4.15 2.87
N GLN A 133 1.82 2.93 3.14
CA GLN A 133 1.53 1.77 2.31
C GLN A 133 0.06 1.30 2.40
N ILE A 134 -0.59 1.47 3.56
CA ILE A 134 -1.93 0.91 3.82
C ILE A 134 -3.05 1.93 3.61
N SER A 135 -2.78 3.23 3.72
CA SER A 135 -3.82 4.28 3.76
C SER A 135 -4.45 4.65 2.40
N ASP A 136 -4.06 4.00 1.30
CA ASP A 136 -4.38 4.40 -0.08
C ASP A 136 -4.19 5.92 -0.26
N ILE A 137 -2.92 6.32 -0.10
CA ILE A 137 -2.47 7.71 -0.07
C ILE A 137 -2.90 8.51 -1.30
N SER A 138 -3.12 7.86 -2.44
CA SER A 138 -3.60 8.51 -3.67
C SER A 138 -4.89 9.30 -3.45
N LYS A 139 -5.82 8.77 -2.64
CA LYS A 139 -7.12 9.40 -2.34
C LYS A 139 -7.00 10.72 -1.57
N VAL A 140 -5.94 10.89 -0.77
CA VAL A 140 -5.75 12.06 0.10
C VAL A 140 -4.45 12.83 -0.16
N SER A 141 -3.71 12.44 -1.20
CA SER A 141 -2.40 12.98 -1.57
C SER A 141 -2.41 14.50 -1.70
N ARG A 142 -3.45 15.06 -2.34
CA ARG A 142 -3.64 16.51 -2.49
C ARG A 142 -3.65 17.26 -1.16
N ALA A 143 -4.24 16.68 -0.13
CA ALA A 143 -4.25 17.25 1.22
C ALA A 143 -2.92 17.01 1.94
N LEU A 144 -2.39 15.77 1.90
CA LEU A 144 -1.13 15.43 2.57
C LEU A 144 0.06 16.25 2.05
N ARG A 145 0.10 16.57 0.75
CA ARG A 145 1.11 17.46 0.14
C ARG A 145 1.08 18.90 0.71
N ARG A 146 0.03 19.29 1.42
CA ARG A 146 -0.06 20.60 2.13
C ARG A 146 0.57 20.57 3.52
N SER A 147 0.91 19.38 4.04
CA SER A 147 1.57 19.27 5.34
C SER A 147 3.08 19.47 5.18
N ASN A 148 3.60 20.59 5.69
CA ASN A 148 5.04 20.84 5.71
C ASN A 148 5.81 19.77 6.51
N VAL A 149 5.22 19.30 7.63
CA VAL A 149 5.84 18.30 8.50
C VAL A 149 5.95 16.95 7.79
N LEU A 150 4.89 16.50 7.10
CA LEU A 150 4.96 15.27 6.31
C LEU A 150 5.92 15.45 5.13
N MET A 151 5.81 16.53 4.37
CA MET A 151 6.68 16.78 3.21
C MET A 151 8.18 16.82 3.58
N ALA A 152 8.52 17.35 4.76
CA ALA A 152 9.89 17.31 5.28
C ALA A 152 10.33 15.89 5.67
N LYS A 153 9.40 15.05 6.13
CA LYS A 153 9.69 13.68 6.57
C LYS A 153 9.76 12.67 5.43
N ILE A 154 8.91 12.81 4.41
CA ILE A 154 8.76 11.84 3.31
C ILE A 154 10.11 11.46 2.66
N PRO A 155 11.05 12.37 2.36
CA PRO A 155 12.32 11.99 1.76
C PRO A 155 13.09 10.94 2.57
N ALA A 156 13.18 11.12 3.89
CA ALA A 156 13.85 10.17 4.78
C ALA A 156 13.14 8.81 4.82
N ILE A 157 11.81 8.78 4.66
CA ILE A 157 11.05 7.54 4.55
C ILE A 157 11.39 6.80 3.25
N ILE A 158 11.38 7.51 2.13
CA ILE A 158 11.69 6.94 0.80
C ILE A 158 13.13 6.41 0.77
N GLU A 159 14.10 7.15 1.32
CA GLU A 159 15.49 6.67 1.44
C GLU A 159 15.59 5.38 2.26
N GLY A 160 14.85 5.28 3.37
CA GLY A 160 14.77 4.08 4.18
C GLY A 160 14.17 2.90 3.39
N MET A 161 13.15 3.14 2.58
CA MET A 161 12.52 2.13 1.73
C MET A 161 13.47 1.61 0.65
N VAL A 162 14.20 2.51 -0.03
CA VAL A 162 15.20 2.12 -1.04
C VAL A 162 16.28 1.23 -0.41
N LYS A 163 16.77 1.58 0.79
CA LYS A 163 17.74 0.74 1.53
C LYS A 163 17.21 -0.65 1.90
N GLN A 164 15.89 -0.82 1.93
CA GLN A 164 15.22 -2.08 2.26
C GLN A 164 14.76 -2.86 1.02
N ASN A 165 15.19 -2.47 -0.19
CA ASN A 165 14.76 -3.05 -1.46
C ASN A 165 13.24 -2.94 -1.71
N LEU A 166 12.66 -1.81 -1.32
CA LEU A 166 11.26 -1.45 -1.58
C LEU A 166 11.17 -0.36 -2.66
N GLU A 167 11.94 -0.48 -3.73
CA GLU A 167 12.11 0.58 -4.75
C GLU A 167 10.81 0.94 -5.46
N VAL A 168 9.96 -0.05 -5.78
CA VAL A 168 8.69 0.19 -6.48
C VAL A 168 7.72 1.00 -5.62
N ASP A 169 7.62 0.68 -4.33
CA ASP A 169 6.79 1.40 -3.38
C ASP A 169 7.37 2.79 -3.07
N ALA A 170 8.70 2.89 -2.97
CA ALA A 170 9.41 4.15 -2.80
C ALA A 170 9.13 5.11 -3.97
N VAL A 171 9.16 4.61 -5.20
CA VAL A 171 8.80 5.35 -6.41
C VAL A 171 7.31 5.72 -6.42
N HIS A 172 6.43 4.80 -6.01
CA HIS A 172 5.00 5.10 -5.89
C HIS A 172 4.76 6.30 -4.97
N ILE A 173 5.38 6.31 -3.78
CA ILE A 173 5.28 7.41 -2.83
C ILE A 173 5.90 8.69 -3.40
N ALA A 174 7.07 8.61 -4.06
CA ALA A 174 7.72 9.77 -4.65
C ALA A 174 6.80 10.52 -5.64
N TYR A 175 6.17 9.79 -6.58
CA TYR A 175 5.17 10.37 -7.48
C TYR A 175 3.91 10.84 -6.75
N THR A 176 3.42 10.07 -5.76
CA THR A 176 2.24 10.47 -4.97
C THR A 176 2.46 11.77 -4.21
N PHE A 177 3.68 12.13 -3.84
CA PHE A 177 4.01 13.39 -3.18
C PHE A 177 4.63 14.46 -4.11
N GLY A 178 4.88 14.14 -5.38
CA GLY A 178 5.41 15.10 -6.36
C GLY A 178 6.88 15.46 -6.12
N ILE A 179 7.68 14.49 -5.67
CA ILE A 179 9.11 14.66 -5.37
C ILE A 179 10.00 13.64 -6.11
N GLU A 180 9.45 13.01 -7.14
CA GLU A 180 10.10 12.01 -7.98
C GLU A 180 11.48 12.44 -8.49
N ASP A 181 11.66 13.72 -8.86
CA ASP A 181 12.91 14.24 -9.42
C ASP A 181 14.10 14.02 -8.46
N ARG A 182 13.85 14.03 -7.15
CA ARG A 182 14.88 13.81 -6.12
C ARG A 182 15.36 12.36 -6.07
N PHE A 183 14.52 11.42 -6.50
CA PHE A 183 14.76 9.97 -6.32
C PHE A 183 15.13 9.26 -7.62
N ASN A 184 14.97 9.91 -8.77
CA ASN A 184 15.26 9.35 -10.09
C ASN A 184 14.59 7.97 -10.29
N PRO A 185 13.26 7.95 -10.55
CA PRO A 185 12.48 6.73 -10.69
C PRO A 185 13.05 5.78 -11.74
N ARG A 186 13.57 6.33 -12.85
CA ARG A 186 14.20 5.55 -13.91
C ARG A 186 15.35 4.71 -13.39
N ARG A 187 16.24 5.31 -12.58
CA ARG A 187 17.38 4.60 -11.98
C ARG A 187 16.92 3.53 -11.00
N LEU A 188 16.02 3.87 -10.08
CA LEU A 188 15.53 2.95 -9.05
C LEU A 188 14.83 1.73 -9.66
N LEU A 189 13.88 1.96 -10.58
CA LEU A 189 13.15 0.87 -11.24
C LEU A 189 14.06 0.03 -12.15
N THR A 190 15.05 0.65 -12.80
CA THR A 190 16.04 -0.10 -13.58
C THR A 190 16.85 -1.02 -12.68
N SER A 191 17.37 -0.53 -11.54
CA SER A 191 18.13 -1.34 -10.59
C SER A 191 17.30 -2.52 -10.09
N PHE A 192 16.08 -2.24 -9.61
CA PHE A 192 15.14 -3.25 -9.13
C PHE A 192 14.91 -4.37 -10.16
N LEU A 193 14.66 -4.01 -11.42
CA LEU A 193 14.45 -4.99 -12.49
C LEU A 193 15.74 -5.76 -12.87
N LEU A 194 16.92 -5.14 -12.76
CA LEU A 194 18.22 -5.81 -12.96
C LEU A 194 18.42 -6.88 -11.89
N ASP A 195 18.23 -6.52 -10.62
CA ASP A 195 18.41 -7.41 -9.47
C ASP A 195 17.45 -8.59 -9.50
N SER A 196 16.19 -8.34 -9.88
CA SER A 196 15.19 -9.38 -10.11
C SER A 196 15.61 -10.35 -11.23
N ARG A 197 16.12 -9.81 -12.36
CA ARG A 197 16.61 -10.63 -13.49
C ARG A 197 17.85 -11.44 -13.12
N GLU A 198 18.79 -10.87 -12.37
CA GLU A 198 19.98 -11.59 -11.90
C GLU A 198 19.61 -12.71 -10.92
N SER A 199 18.65 -12.47 -10.04
CA SER A 199 18.14 -13.47 -9.11
C SER A 199 17.53 -14.68 -9.85
N LEU A 200 16.78 -14.43 -10.93
CA LEU A 200 16.28 -15.46 -11.82
C LEU A 200 17.43 -16.25 -12.49
N LYS A 201 18.43 -15.57 -13.06
CA LYS A 201 19.59 -16.24 -13.68
C LYS A 201 20.35 -17.14 -12.71
N LYS A 202 20.69 -16.62 -11.53
CA LYS A 202 21.39 -17.36 -10.47
C LYS A 202 20.61 -18.60 -10.04
N ARG A 203 19.27 -18.51 -9.97
CA ARG A 203 18.43 -19.65 -9.62
C ARG A 203 18.35 -20.69 -10.73
N ASN A 204 18.35 -20.27 -12.00
CA ASN A 204 18.44 -21.19 -13.13
C ASN A 204 19.74 -22.02 -13.09
N GLU A 205 20.88 -21.36 -12.91
CA GLU A 205 22.21 -22.00 -12.83
C GLU A 205 22.33 -22.94 -11.63
N LYS A 206 21.83 -22.53 -10.45
CA LYS A 206 21.97 -23.30 -9.20
C LYS A 206 20.91 -24.39 -8.99
N SER A 207 19.88 -24.46 -9.83
CA SER A 207 18.72 -25.33 -9.60
C SER A 207 19.01 -26.83 -9.63
N GLN A 208 20.20 -27.28 -10.05
CA GLN A 208 20.58 -28.70 -10.19
C GLN A 208 19.50 -29.54 -10.91
N GLY A 209 18.72 -28.94 -11.81
CA GLY A 209 17.62 -29.60 -12.52
C GLY A 209 16.22 -29.50 -11.88
N SER A 210 16.06 -28.79 -10.76
CA SER A 210 14.74 -28.52 -10.16
C SER A 210 13.92 -27.54 -11.00
N LEU A 211 13.11 -28.10 -11.91
CA LEU A 211 12.23 -27.35 -12.81
C LEU A 211 11.21 -26.49 -12.03
N ALA A 212 10.79 -26.94 -10.84
CA ALA A 212 9.86 -26.20 -9.97
C ALA A 212 10.48 -24.94 -9.36
N ALA A 213 11.72 -25.01 -8.87
CA ALA A 213 12.43 -23.85 -8.31
C ALA A 213 12.71 -22.77 -9.37
N VAL A 214 12.99 -23.19 -10.61
CA VAL A 214 13.11 -22.29 -11.76
C VAL A 214 11.78 -21.61 -12.06
N ASN A 215 10.67 -22.36 -12.08
CA ASN A 215 9.35 -21.79 -12.35
C ASN A 215 8.91 -20.80 -11.26
N GLU A 216 9.20 -21.08 -10.00
CA GLU A 216 8.96 -20.15 -8.89
C GLU A 216 9.73 -18.83 -9.08
N ALA A 217 11.01 -18.91 -9.48
CA ALA A 217 11.81 -17.73 -9.78
C ALA A 217 11.23 -16.93 -10.96
N LYS A 218 10.72 -17.61 -12.00
CA LYS A 218 10.04 -16.95 -13.12
C LYS A 218 8.78 -16.22 -12.67
N ARG A 219 7.96 -16.85 -11.83
CA ARG A 219 6.75 -16.23 -11.25
C ARG A 219 7.11 -15.00 -10.41
N LYS A 220 8.18 -15.06 -9.62
CA LYS A 220 8.69 -13.90 -8.88
C LYS A 220 9.12 -12.77 -9.82
N HIS A 221 9.92 -13.07 -10.84
CA HIS A 221 10.34 -12.06 -11.82
C HIS A 221 9.16 -11.45 -12.59
N LEU A 222 8.14 -12.26 -12.92
CA LEU A 222 6.89 -11.80 -13.52
C LEU A 222 6.13 -10.84 -12.59
N PHE A 223 6.06 -11.17 -11.29
CA PHE A 223 5.46 -10.28 -10.29
C PHE A 223 6.20 -8.93 -10.23
N ASP A 224 7.53 -8.95 -10.21
CA ASP A 224 8.36 -7.75 -10.17
C ASP A 224 8.17 -6.87 -11.42
N LEU A 225 8.12 -7.46 -12.62
CA LEU A 225 7.81 -6.71 -13.86
C LEU A 225 6.40 -6.09 -13.81
N THR A 226 5.43 -6.85 -13.30
CA THR A 226 4.03 -6.40 -13.20
C THR A 226 3.85 -5.29 -12.17
N SER A 227 4.57 -5.35 -11.04
CA SER A 227 4.51 -4.32 -10.01
C SER A 227 5.01 -2.96 -10.52
N VAL A 228 6.08 -2.95 -11.33
CA VAL A 228 6.57 -1.73 -12.00
C VAL A 228 5.51 -1.16 -12.94
N ILE A 229 4.91 -1.99 -13.79
CA ILE A 229 3.83 -1.54 -14.71
C ILE A 229 2.66 -0.95 -13.93
N LYS A 230 2.23 -1.63 -12.86
CA LYS A 230 1.12 -1.16 -12.01
C LYS A 230 1.45 0.19 -11.38
N CYS A 231 2.64 0.32 -10.79
CA CYS A 231 3.10 1.57 -10.16
C CYS A 231 3.09 2.75 -11.15
N LEU A 232 3.65 2.57 -12.34
CA LEU A 232 3.72 3.63 -13.36
C LEU A 232 2.33 4.00 -13.91
N LYS A 233 1.47 3.00 -14.16
CA LYS A 233 0.09 3.25 -14.61
C LYS A 233 -0.75 3.99 -13.57
N CYS A 234 -0.54 3.74 -12.27
CA CYS A 234 -1.21 4.49 -11.21
C CYS A 234 -0.91 6.00 -11.23
N HIS A 235 0.15 6.41 -11.93
CA HIS A 235 0.60 7.80 -12.05
C HIS A 235 0.58 8.30 -13.50
N ASP A 236 -0.17 7.64 -14.38
CA ASP A 236 -0.30 7.98 -15.81
C ASP A 236 1.03 8.06 -16.58
N ILE A 237 2.03 7.31 -16.12
CA ILE A 237 3.35 7.26 -16.76
C ILE A 237 3.42 6.07 -17.70
N ASP A 238 3.81 6.36 -18.95
CA ASP A 238 4.07 5.34 -19.95
C ASP A 238 5.37 4.58 -19.62
N PRO A 239 5.29 3.27 -19.31
CA PRO A 239 6.47 2.46 -18.99
C PRO A 239 7.48 2.39 -20.14
N SER A 240 7.02 2.47 -21.39
CA SER A 240 7.88 2.45 -22.56
C SER A 240 8.68 3.75 -22.73
N LYS A 241 8.18 4.89 -22.23
CA LYS A 241 8.92 6.16 -22.25
C LYS A 241 9.93 6.25 -21.12
N LEU A 242 9.57 5.79 -19.93
CA LEU A 242 10.48 5.81 -18.77
C LEU A 242 11.59 4.77 -18.91
N LEU A 243 11.27 3.58 -19.43
CA LEU A 243 12.15 2.41 -19.53
C LEU A 243 12.17 1.81 -20.96
N PRO A 244 12.56 2.58 -22.00
CA PRO A 244 12.41 2.18 -23.41
C PRO A 244 13.17 0.90 -23.78
N GLY A 245 14.36 0.68 -23.21
CA GLY A 245 15.16 -0.52 -23.50
C GLY A 245 14.68 -1.79 -22.80
N TRP A 246 13.72 -1.71 -21.88
CA TRP A 246 13.32 -2.87 -21.08
C TRP A 246 12.28 -3.75 -21.75
N LYS A 247 11.44 -3.20 -22.63
CA LYS A 247 10.34 -3.91 -23.31
C LYS A 247 9.53 -4.77 -22.32
N ILE A 248 9.11 -4.16 -21.21
CA ILE A 248 8.55 -4.86 -20.04
C ILE A 248 7.33 -5.71 -20.44
N ASN A 249 6.42 -5.16 -21.24
CA ASN A 249 5.22 -5.89 -21.68
C ASN A 249 5.55 -7.14 -22.51
N GLU A 250 6.56 -7.08 -23.38
CA GLU A 250 7.00 -8.26 -24.16
C GLU A 250 7.56 -9.35 -23.24
N LYS A 251 8.35 -8.97 -22.23
CA LYS A 251 8.89 -9.89 -21.24
C LYS A 251 7.81 -10.55 -20.39
N ILE A 252 6.80 -9.77 -19.97
CA ILE A 252 5.63 -10.28 -19.25
C ILE A 252 4.93 -11.37 -20.09
N MET A 253 4.58 -11.06 -21.35
CA MET A 253 3.92 -12.02 -22.24
C MET A 253 4.74 -13.30 -22.45
N ALA A 254 6.06 -13.17 -22.63
CA ALA A 254 6.95 -14.32 -22.78
C ALA A 254 6.96 -15.21 -21.53
N LEU A 255 7.11 -14.61 -20.34
CA LEU A 255 7.13 -15.34 -19.07
C LEU A 255 5.80 -16.01 -18.77
N GLU A 256 4.67 -15.34 -19.01
CA GLU A 256 3.33 -15.92 -18.84
C GLU A 256 3.15 -17.16 -19.70
N LYS A 257 3.57 -17.11 -20.98
CA LYS A 257 3.51 -18.25 -21.89
C LYS A 257 4.39 -19.42 -21.42
N GLU A 258 5.60 -19.14 -20.94
CA GLU A 258 6.50 -20.15 -20.40
C GLU A 258 5.93 -20.83 -19.14
N ILE A 259 5.36 -20.04 -18.22
CA ILE A 259 4.76 -20.53 -16.97
C ILE A 259 3.52 -21.38 -17.27
N ASP A 260 2.62 -20.93 -18.15
CA ASP A 260 1.44 -21.69 -18.56
C ASP A 260 1.82 -23.01 -19.26
N GLY A 261 2.84 -22.98 -20.11
CA GLY A 261 3.39 -24.18 -20.74
C GLY A 261 3.91 -25.20 -19.71
N PHE A 262 4.62 -24.72 -18.69
CA PHE A 262 5.12 -25.55 -17.59
C PHE A 262 3.99 -26.15 -16.76
N ASP A 263 2.98 -25.35 -16.38
CA ASP A 263 1.83 -25.80 -15.59
C ASP A 263 1.03 -26.88 -16.33
N LYS A 264 0.82 -26.71 -17.64
CA LYS A 264 0.18 -27.72 -18.51
C LYS A 264 0.98 -29.02 -18.56
N GLN A 265 2.31 -28.94 -18.61
CA GLN A 265 3.18 -30.12 -18.61
C GLN A 265 3.10 -30.89 -17.28
N ILE A 266 3.11 -30.19 -16.15
CA ILE A 266 2.90 -30.80 -14.83
C ILE A 266 1.53 -31.49 -14.76
N GLY A 267 0.47 -30.80 -15.19
CA GLY A 267 -0.89 -31.35 -15.18
C GLY A 267 -0.99 -32.66 -15.99
N LYS A 268 -0.39 -32.69 -17.19
CA LYS A 268 -0.33 -33.90 -18.03
C LYS A 268 0.45 -35.04 -17.37
N ASN A 269 1.59 -34.74 -16.74
CA ASN A 269 2.42 -35.74 -16.07
C ASN A 269 1.70 -36.33 -14.84
N MET A 270 1.01 -35.51 -14.06
CA MET A 270 0.18 -35.99 -12.94
C MET A 270 -1.00 -36.84 -13.41
N ALA A 271 -1.66 -36.46 -14.50
CA ALA A 271 -2.74 -37.25 -15.08
C ALA A 271 -2.25 -38.62 -15.59
N ARG A 272 -1.07 -38.68 -16.21
CA ARG A 272 -0.45 -39.95 -16.64
C ARG A 272 -0.09 -40.85 -15.46
N LYS A 273 0.46 -40.29 -14.38
CA LYS A 273 0.81 -41.06 -13.17
C LYS A 273 -0.43 -41.64 -12.47
N ARG A 274 -1.53 -40.87 -12.37
CA ARG A 274 -2.81 -41.38 -11.84
C ARG A 274 -3.35 -42.55 -12.67
N LYS A 275 -3.28 -42.44 -14.00
CA LYS A 275 -3.70 -43.54 -14.90
C LYS A 275 -2.82 -44.78 -14.74
N SER A 276 -1.50 -44.64 -14.54
CA SER A 276 -0.65 -45.83 -14.29
C SER A 276 -0.95 -46.45 -12.93
N ASP A 277 -1.13 -45.66 -11.88
CA ASP A 277 -1.42 -46.14 -10.52
C ASP A 277 -2.78 -46.86 -10.47
N GLU A 278 -3.81 -46.35 -11.17
CA GLU A 278 -5.10 -47.04 -11.33
C GLU A 278 -4.96 -48.37 -12.08
N THR A 279 -4.17 -48.40 -13.18
CA THR A 279 -3.96 -49.61 -13.97
C THR A 279 -3.17 -50.66 -13.18
N GLU A 280 -2.21 -50.25 -12.36
CA GLU A 280 -1.41 -51.12 -11.51
C GLU A 280 -2.23 -51.67 -10.32
N SER A 281 -3.10 -50.83 -9.74
CA SER A 281 -4.07 -51.23 -8.72
C SER A 281 -5.06 -52.26 -9.26
N SER A 282 -5.65 -52.04 -10.45
CA SER A 282 -6.56 -52.99 -11.10
C SER A 282 -5.87 -54.32 -11.45
N ARG A 283 -4.60 -54.30 -11.87
CA ARG A 283 -3.82 -55.53 -12.10
C ARG A 283 -3.55 -56.30 -10.80
N ARG A 284 -3.21 -55.62 -9.70
CA ARG A 284 -3.03 -56.25 -8.39
C ARG A 284 -4.33 -56.85 -7.85
N PHE A 285 -5.47 -56.23 -8.13
CA PHE A 285 -6.78 -56.73 -7.73
C PHE A 285 -7.16 -58.02 -8.48
N ARG A 286 -7.02 -58.03 -9.82
CA ARG A 286 -7.27 -59.23 -10.65
C ARG A 286 -6.38 -60.42 -10.31
N ASN A 287 -5.10 -60.17 -10.00
CA ASN A 287 -4.18 -61.24 -9.61
C ASN A 287 -4.48 -61.85 -8.22
N ARG A 288 -5.25 -61.18 -7.37
CA ARG A 288 -5.73 -61.72 -6.08
C ARG A 288 -7.00 -62.55 -6.23
N GLU A 289 -7.88 -62.20 -7.16
CA GLU A 289 -9.10 -62.97 -7.46
C GLU A 289 -8.78 -64.30 -8.18
N ALA A 290 -7.77 -64.33 -9.04
CA ALA A 290 -7.35 -65.55 -9.76
C ALA A 290 -6.59 -66.58 -8.89
N LYS A 291 -6.36 -66.30 -7.59
CA LYS A 291 -5.67 -67.19 -6.64
C LYS A 291 -6.61 -67.76 -5.55
N ARG A 292 -7.92 -67.62 -5.70
CA ARG A 292 -8.93 -68.25 -4.84
C ARG A 292 -9.65 -69.36 -5.57
#